data_AF-A0A5B8M7K9-F1
#
_entry.id   AF-A0A5B8M7K9-F1
#
_cell.length_a   1.000
_cell.length_b   1.000
_cell.length_c   1.000
_cell.angle_alpha   90.00
_cell.angle_beta   90.00
_cell.angle_gamma   90.00
#
_symmetry.space_group_name_H-M   'P 1'
#
loop_
_entity.id
_entity.type
_entity.pdbx_description
1 polymer ?
#
loop_
_entity_poly.entity_id
_entity_poly.type
_entity_poly.pdbx_seq_one_letter_code
_entity_poly.pdbx_strand_id
1 'polypeptide(L)'
;MRTLRPRHAAQLGRVTAAIVVAASALLLAGCAGSPDPVASVTPHIRSTTTKTPAATASSSPTATPTPVTLSCDQVLTSDQLGKLVPKLTADSGFTAEKGSNAATAVADAGVACGYRNGTSGNIVAVSIAQPTATDLTSLKNTAIRDSNVVPTYGVPPKVMGYFAADSTSGVAQAFTGAYWIVAESKDFHEPGDASLVMADVIGNLQ
;
A
#
# COMPACT_ATOMS: atom_id res chain seq x y z
N MET A 1 -57.81 20.51 26.60
CA MET A 1 -57.50 21.95 26.74
C MET A 1 -56.07 22.18 26.30
N ARG A 2 -55.88 23.15 25.38
CA ARG A 2 -54.61 23.54 24.77
C ARG A 2 -53.80 24.40 25.76
N THR A 3 -52.48 24.21 25.81
CA THR A 3 -51.53 25.30 26.04
C THR A 3 -50.24 25.06 25.24
N LEU A 4 -49.81 26.12 24.59
CA LEU A 4 -48.80 26.19 23.53
C LEU A 4 -47.36 26.30 24.07
N ARG A 5 -46.43 25.96 23.17
CA ARG A 5 -44.95 26.08 23.22
C ARG A 5 -44.43 27.45 23.71
N PRO A 6 -43.12 27.50 24.01
CA PRO A 6 -42.26 28.34 23.17
C PRO A 6 -41.09 27.57 22.54
N ARG A 7 -40.82 27.93 21.28
CA ARG A 7 -39.66 27.57 20.48
C ARG A 7 -38.54 28.55 20.84
N HIS A 8 -37.38 28.07 21.26
CA HIS A 8 -36.20 28.94 21.35
C HIS A 8 -35.50 29.03 20.00
N ALA A 9 -35.43 30.30 19.60
CA ALA A 9 -34.81 30.96 18.47
C ALA A 9 -33.58 30.30 17.83
N ALA A 10 -33.59 30.42 16.49
CA ALA A 10 -32.46 30.25 15.61
C ALA A 10 -31.30 31.19 15.97
N GLN A 11 -30.06 30.69 15.90
CA GLN A 11 -28.89 31.52 15.68
C GLN A 11 -28.36 31.26 14.27
N LEU A 12 -28.67 32.20 13.38
CA LEU A 12 -27.93 32.43 12.16
C LEU A 12 -26.55 33.00 12.52
N GLY A 13 -25.50 32.33 12.06
CA GLY A 13 -24.14 32.86 12.03
C GLY A 13 -23.56 32.68 10.63
N ARG A 14 -23.94 33.57 9.70
CA ARG A 14 -23.29 33.70 8.39
C ARG A 14 -21.92 34.34 8.64
N VAL A 15 -20.84 33.58 8.48
CA VAL A 15 -19.48 34.15 8.45
C VAL A 15 -18.98 34.12 7.01
N THR A 16 -18.66 35.32 6.56
CA THR A 16 -18.33 35.80 5.24
C THR A 16 -17.07 35.16 4.68
N ALA A 17 -17.17 34.72 3.41
CA ALA A 17 -16.04 34.36 2.57
C ALA A 17 -15.16 35.59 2.28
N ALA A 18 -13.85 35.47 2.49
CA ALA A 18 -12.86 36.42 1.99
C ALA A 18 -11.98 35.69 0.96
N ILE A 19 -12.16 36.09 -0.29
CA ILE A 19 -11.38 35.70 -1.46
C ILE A 19 -10.02 36.40 -1.37
N VAL A 20 -8.92 35.64 -1.39
CA VAL A 20 -7.58 36.19 -1.66
C VAL A 20 -7.06 35.51 -2.92
N VAL A 21 -7.10 36.26 -4.02
CA VAL A 21 -6.45 35.95 -5.30
C VAL A 21 -4.98 36.39 -5.16
N ALA A 22 -4.05 35.43 -5.26
CA ALA A 22 -2.64 35.72 -5.48
C ALA A 22 -2.19 34.98 -6.74
N ALA A 23 -2.23 35.69 -7.87
CA ALA A 23 -1.61 35.28 -9.12
C ALA A 23 -0.10 35.46 -8.99
N SER A 24 0.67 34.42 -9.28
CA SER A 24 2.12 34.51 -9.46
C SER A 24 2.51 33.60 -10.62
N ALA A 25 2.54 34.20 -11.80
CA ALA A 25 3.15 33.62 -12.99
C ALA A 25 4.66 33.84 -12.92
N LEU A 26 5.42 32.75 -12.85
CA LEU A 26 6.87 32.76 -13.05
C LEU A 26 7.17 31.82 -14.23
N LEU A 27 7.46 32.45 -15.37
CA LEU A 27 8.00 31.86 -16.58
C LEU A 27 9.47 31.50 -16.32
N LEU A 28 9.84 30.22 -16.44
CA LEU A 28 11.25 29.84 -16.61
C LEU A 28 11.44 29.34 -18.04
N ALA A 29 12.10 30.19 -18.84
CA ALA A 29 12.62 29.88 -20.16
C ALA A 29 14.14 29.66 -20.08
N GLY A 30 14.65 28.75 -20.93
CA GLY A 30 16.07 28.58 -21.26
C GLY A 30 16.82 27.56 -20.39
N CYS A 31 17.68 26.68 -20.89
CA CYS A 31 18.40 26.63 -22.17
C CYS A 31 18.59 25.18 -22.62
N ALA A 32 18.34 24.93 -23.91
CA ALA A 32 18.87 23.78 -24.63
C ALA A 32 20.36 24.02 -24.91
N GLY A 33 21.21 23.05 -24.58
CA GLY A 33 22.61 23.01 -24.97
C GLY A 33 22.86 21.75 -25.79
N SER A 34 22.99 21.90 -27.11
CA SER A 34 23.57 20.90 -27.99
C SER A 34 24.75 21.53 -28.73
N PRO A 35 25.98 21.03 -28.52
CA PRO A 35 27.03 21.17 -29.50
C PRO A 35 27.14 19.92 -30.38
N ASP A 36 27.25 20.21 -31.67
CA ASP A 36 27.47 19.38 -32.86
C ASP A 36 28.73 18.48 -32.86
N PRO A 37 28.88 17.55 -33.81
CA PRO A 37 29.74 16.38 -33.70
C PRO A 37 31.19 16.68 -34.04
N VAL A 38 32.11 16.11 -33.25
CA VAL A 38 33.54 16.10 -33.57
C VAL A 38 33.85 14.80 -34.32
N ALA A 39 34.12 14.91 -35.62
CA ALA A 39 34.80 13.88 -36.37
C ALA A 39 36.25 13.75 -35.86
N SER A 40 36.67 12.55 -35.48
CA SER A 40 38.09 12.25 -35.27
C SER A 40 38.44 10.82 -35.64
N VAL A 41 39.08 10.74 -36.80
CA VAL A 41 40.23 9.90 -37.19
C VAL A 41 40.30 8.48 -36.62
N THR A 42 40.10 7.53 -37.53
CA THR A 42 40.39 6.10 -37.44
C THR A 42 41.87 5.82 -37.10
N PRO A 43 42.17 5.04 -36.06
CA PRO A 43 43.38 4.24 -35.99
C PRO A 43 43.04 2.79 -36.37
N HIS A 44 43.57 2.31 -37.49
CA HIS A 44 43.53 0.91 -37.85
C HIS A 44 44.49 0.14 -36.94
N ILE A 45 43.97 -0.48 -35.88
CA ILE A 45 44.69 -1.51 -35.11
C ILE A 45 44.10 -2.86 -35.48
N ARG A 46 44.92 -3.69 -36.16
CA ARG A 46 44.66 -5.12 -36.34
C ARG A 46 44.71 -5.81 -34.97
N SER A 47 43.54 -6.04 -34.38
CA SER A 47 43.40 -6.92 -33.22
C SER A 47 43.22 -8.36 -33.70
N THR A 48 44.24 -9.18 -33.47
CA THR A 48 44.17 -10.64 -33.56
C THR A 48 43.02 -11.16 -32.71
N THR A 49 42.09 -11.88 -33.33
CA THR A 49 40.94 -12.52 -32.70
C THR A 49 41.38 -13.69 -31.83
N THR A 50 41.79 -13.39 -30.60
CA THR A 50 41.89 -14.39 -29.54
C THR A 50 40.46 -14.80 -29.17
N LYS A 51 40.09 -16.05 -29.46
CA LYS A 51 38.78 -16.61 -29.10
C LYS A 51 38.65 -16.64 -27.58
N THR A 52 37.95 -15.65 -27.02
CA THR A 52 37.49 -15.70 -25.63
C THR A 52 36.63 -16.96 -25.44
N PRO A 53 36.93 -17.82 -24.45
CA PRO A 53 36.06 -18.93 -24.11
C PRO A 53 34.67 -18.38 -23.80
N ALA A 54 33.66 -18.87 -24.52
CA ALA A 54 32.27 -18.53 -24.24
C ALA A 54 31.96 -18.99 -22.81
N ALA A 55 31.78 -18.05 -21.88
CA ALA A 55 31.30 -18.35 -20.55
C ALA A 55 29.93 -18.99 -20.69
N THR A 56 29.83 -20.27 -20.37
CA THR A 56 28.56 -20.97 -20.27
C THR A 56 27.76 -20.27 -19.17
N ALA A 57 26.74 -19.49 -19.55
CA ALA A 57 25.83 -18.89 -18.60
C ALA A 57 25.14 -20.01 -17.83
N SER A 58 25.55 -20.23 -16.58
CA SER A 58 24.84 -21.10 -15.67
C SER A 58 23.57 -20.36 -15.25
N SER A 59 22.42 -20.82 -15.75
CA SER A 59 21.12 -20.32 -15.30
C SER A 59 20.91 -20.76 -13.85
N SER A 60 21.21 -19.87 -12.90
CA SER A 60 20.74 -20.06 -11.52
C SER A 60 19.21 -20.13 -11.53
N PRO A 61 18.57 -21.03 -10.77
CA PRO A 61 17.13 -21.04 -10.64
C PRO A 61 16.64 -19.67 -10.15
N THR A 62 15.59 -19.14 -10.77
CA THR A 62 14.91 -17.94 -10.31
C THR A 62 14.24 -18.24 -8.97
N ALA A 63 14.48 -17.41 -7.96
CA ALA A 63 13.78 -17.52 -6.69
C ALA A 63 12.27 -17.36 -6.92
N THR A 64 11.47 -18.16 -6.24
CA THR A 64 10.00 -18.10 -6.30
C THR A 64 9.43 -17.62 -4.95
N PRO A 65 8.25 -16.97 -4.94
CA PRO A 65 7.54 -16.68 -3.70
C PRO A 65 7.28 -17.93 -2.87
N THR A 66 7.18 -17.77 -1.55
CA THR A 66 6.76 -18.85 -0.65
C THR A 66 5.25 -18.80 -0.45
N PRO A 67 4.51 -19.88 -0.72
CA PRO A 67 3.06 -19.86 -0.57
C PRO A 67 2.58 -19.56 0.86
N VAL A 68 1.59 -18.68 1.00
CA VAL A 68 0.87 -18.48 2.26
C VAL A 68 -0.32 -19.44 2.27
N THR A 69 -0.28 -20.43 3.17
CA THR A 69 -1.31 -21.48 3.24
C THR A 69 -2.45 -21.17 4.22
N LEU A 70 -2.52 -19.94 4.73
CA LEU A 70 -3.57 -19.51 5.62
C LEU A 70 -4.91 -19.40 4.87
N SER A 71 -5.97 -19.94 5.46
CA SER A 71 -7.34 -19.63 5.05
C SER A 71 -7.81 -18.29 5.62
N CYS A 72 -8.88 -17.70 5.08
CA CYS A 72 -9.36 -16.39 5.54
C CYS A 72 -9.85 -16.34 6.99
N ASP A 73 -10.28 -17.47 7.54
CA ASP A 73 -10.60 -17.63 8.96
C ASP A 73 -9.36 -17.80 9.85
N GLN A 74 -8.20 -18.11 9.28
CA GLN A 74 -6.90 -18.06 9.96
C GLN A 74 -6.25 -16.67 9.86
N VAL A 75 -6.49 -15.93 8.76
CA VAL A 75 -6.08 -14.53 8.62
C VAL A 75 -6.74 -13.67 9.69
N LEU A 76 -8.07 -13.75 9.81
CA LEU A 76 -8.84 -13.17 10.91
C LEU A 76 -9.90 -14.18 11.35
N THR A 77 -9.83 -14.60 12.60
CA THR A 77 -10.79 -15.54 13.17
C THR A 77 -12.15 -14.89 13.36
N SER A 78 -13.20 -15.72 13.40
CA SER A 78 -14.56 -15.26 13.72
C SER A 78 -14.62 -14.48 15.05
N ASP A 79 -13.83 -14.90 16.05
CA ASP A 79 -13.75 -14.25 17.35
C ASP A 79 -13.10 -12.85 17.26
N GLN A 80 -12.04 -12.70 16.46
CA GLN A 80 -11.40 -11.41 16.22
C GLN A 80 -12.35 -10.46 15.46
N LEU A 81 -12.96 -10.95 14.38
CA LEU A 81 -13.95 -10.18 13.60
C LEU A 81 -15.11 -9.68 14.48
N GLY A 82 -15.57 -10.52 15.42
CA GLY A 82 -16.61 -10.17 16.38
C GLY A 82 -16.21 -9.12 17.43
N LYS A 83 -14.91 -8.92 17.69
CA LYS A 83 -14.38 -7.96 18.67
C LYS A 83 -14.03 -6.60 18.08
N LEU A 84 -13.86 -6.51 16.76
CA LEU A 84 -13.61 -5.24 16.08
C LEU A 84 -14.81 -4.30 16.20
N VAL A 85 -14.51 -3.00 16.26
CA VAL A 85 -15.50 -1.92 16.26
C VAL A 85 -15.11 -0.95 15.15
N PRO A 86 -15.93 -0.78 14.10
CA PRO A 86 -17.18 -1.51 13.85
C PRO A 86 -16.96 -3.01 13.59
N LYS A 87 -18.00 -3.81 13.83
CA LYS A 87 -17.94 -5.27 13.61
C LYS A 87 -17.68 -5.56 12.13
N LEU A 88 -16.75 -6.48 11.88
CA LEU A 88 -16.50 -7.00 10.55
C LEU A 88 -17.14 -8.39 10.39
N THR A 89 -17.55 -8.73 9.18
CA THR A 89 -18.03 -10.07 8.82
C THR A 89 -17.32 -10.55 7.58
N ALA A 90 -16.90 -11.82 7.51
CA ALA A 90 -16.28 -12.38 6.32
C ALA A 90 -17.16 -12.19 5.08
N ASP A 91 -16.54 -11.78 3.98
CA ASP A 91 -17.18 -11.67 2.66
C ASP A 91 -16.66 -12.77 1.74
N SER A 92 -17.42 -13.86 1.62
CA SER A 92 -17.07 -14.99 0.76
C SER A 92 -17.13 -14.67 -0.74
N GLY A 93 -17.73 -13.54 -1.12
CA GLY A 93 -17.76 -13.04 -2.50
C GLY A 93 -16.62 -12.10 -2.84
N PHE A 94 -15.70 -11.82 -1.91
CA PHE A 94 -14.58 -10.93 -2.16
C PHE A 94 -13.70 -11.44 -3.30
N THR A 95 -13.37 -10.55 -4.21
CA THR A 95 -12.41 -10.77 -5.29
C THR A 95 -11.43 -9.61 -5.31
N ALA A 96 -10.13 -9.92 -5.33
CA ALA A 96 -9.10 -8.89 -5.42
C ALA A 96 -9.21 -8.14 -6.76
N GLU A 97 -9.33 -6.81 -6.69
CA GLU A 97 -9.38 -5.98 -7.87
C GLU A 97 -8.04 -6.02 -8.61
N LYS A 98 -8.07 -6.08 -9.95
CA LYS A 98 -6.85 -6.13 -10.76
C LYS A 98 -5.99 -4.89 -10.49
N GLY A 99 -4.72 -5.12 -10.18
CA GLY A 99 -3.76 -4.04 -9.90
C GLY A 99 -3.79 -3.53 -8.45
N SER A 100 -4.68 -4.05 -7.60
CA SER A 100 -4.65 -3.79 -6.16
C SER A 100 -3.49 -4.52 -5.47
N ASN A 101 -3.14 -4.08 -4.26
CA ASN A 101 -2.19 -4.79 -3.41
C ASN A 101 -2.63 -6.24 -3.12
N ALA A 102 -3.93 -6.46 -2.95
CA ALA A 102 -4.50 -7.80 -2.78
C ALA A 102 -4.25 -8.70 -4.00
N ALA A 103 -4.36 -8.17 -5.22
CA ALA A 103 -4.04 -8.93 -6.42
C ALA A 103 -2.54 -9.23 -6.55
N THR A 104 -1.68 -8.28 -6.15
CA THR A 104 -0.22 -8.49 -6.09
C THR A 104 0.12 -9.61 -5.09
N ALA A 105 -0.45 -9.57 -3.89
CA ALA A 105 -0.23 -10.60 -2.88
C ALA A 105 -0.65 -12.00 -3.38
N VAL A 106 -1.81 -12.12 -4.04
CA VAL A 106 -2.26 -13.39 -4.65
C VAL A 106 -1.32 -13.86 -5.77
N ALA A 107 -0.80 -12.93 -6.58
CA ALA A 107 0.18 -13.27 -7.62
C ALA A 107 1.50 -13.81 -7.03
N ASP A 108 1.86 -13.35 -5.83
CA ASP A 108 3.00 -13.83 -5.05
C ASP A 108 2.66 -15.08 -4.20
N ALA A 109 1.69 -15.89 -4.65
CA ALA A 109 1.20 -17.08 -3.95
C ALA A 109 0.72 -16.81 -2.52
N GLY A 110 0.26 -15.59 -2.26
CA GLY A 110 -0.33 -15.16 -1.00
C GLY A 110 -1.83 -15.42 -0.92
N VAL A 111 -2.44 -14.86 0.13
CA VAL A 111 -3.88 -14.90 0.38
C VAL A 111 -4.44 -13.47 0.39
N ALA A 112 -5.68 -13.30 -0.09
CA ALA A 112 -6.43 -12.07 0.04
C ALA A 112 -7.88 -12.36 0.48
N CYS A 113 -8.32 -11.66 1.51
CA CYS A 113 -9.58 -11.87 2.19
C CYS A 113 -10.34 -10.54 2.31
N GLY A 114 -11.65 -10.57 2.05
CA GLY A 114 -12.51 -9.43 2.25
C GLY A 114 -13.37 -9.60 3.49
N TYR A 115 -13.51 -8.51 4.24
CA TYR A 115 -14.40 -8.43 5.39
C TYR A 115 -15.27 -7.21 5.25
N ARG A 116 -16.59 -7.37 5.39
CA ARG A 116 -17.55 -6.29 5.29
C ARG A 116 -17.71 -5.61 6.64
N ASN A 117 -17.59 -4.29 6.63
CA ASN A 117 -17.89 -3.45 7.77
C ASN A 117 -19.41 -3.36 7.98
N GLY A 118 -19.89 -3.78 9.15
CA GLY A 118 -21.32 -3.81 9.45
C GLY A 118 -21.98 -2.43 9.60
N THR A 119 -21.20 -1.36 9.73
CA THR A 119 -21.71 0.01 9.86
C THR A 119 -21.69 0.76 8.53
N SER A 120 -20.56 0.76 7.82
CA SER A 120 -20.42 1.48 6.54
C SER A 120 -20.83 0.66 5.33
N GLY A 121 -20.80 -0.68 5.43
CA GLY A 121 -20.95 -1.59 4.31
C GLY A 121 -19.70 -1.72 3.42
N ASN A 122 -18.65 -0.93 3.67
CA ASN A 122 -17.40 -0.98 2.94
C ASN A 122 -16.65 -2.30 3.19
N ILE A 123 -15.76 -2.65 2.26
CA ILE A 123 -14.87 -3.79 2.41
C ILE A 123 -13.57 -3.34 3.08
N VAL A 124 -13.11 -4.14 4.03
CA VAL A 124 -11.73 -4.19 4.52
C VAL A 124 -11.08 -5.38 3.82
N ALA A 125 -10.20 -5.10 2.86
CA ALA A 125 -9.42 -6.12 2.18
C ALA A 125 -8.12 -6.34 2.95
N VAL A 126 -7.85 -7.57 3.39
CA VAL A 126 -6.59 -7.96 4.02
C VAL A 126 -5.88 -8.93 3.11
N SER A 127 -4.60 -8.71 2.86
CA SER A 127 -3.77 -9.62 2.07
C SER A 127 -2.41 -9.85 2.70
N ILE A 128 -1.87 -11.04 2.48
CA ILE A 128 -0.61 -11.51 3.05
C ILE A 128 0.14 -12.29 1.99
N ALA A 129 1.42 -11.98 1.79
CA ALA A 129 2.30 -12.74 0.90
C ALA A 129 3.68 -12.95 1.55
N GLN A 130 4.43 -13.92 1.03
CA GLN A 130 5.88 -14.04 1.21
C GLN A 130 6.58 -13.96 -0.16
N PRO A 131 6.77 -12.75 -0.70
CA PRO A 131 7.46 -12.55 -1.97
C PRO A 131 8.92 -13.01 -1.90
N THR A 132 9.60 -13.03 -3.04
CA THR A 132 11.06 -13.21 -3.04
C THR A 132 11.73 -12.07 -2.27
N ALA A 133 12.96 -12.26 -1.77
CA ALA A 133 13.68 -11.21 -1.05
C ALA A 133 13.85 -9.91 -1.88
N THR A 134 14.02 -10.05 -3.19
CA THR A 134 14.12 -8.91 -4.13
C THR A 134 12.79 -8.18 -4.25
N ASP A 135 11.67 -8.90 -4.38
CA ASP A 135 10.34 -8.31 -4.50
C ASP A 135 9.91 -7.67 -3.18
N LEU A 136 10.16 -8.34 -2.05
CA LEU A 136 9.91 -7.78 -0.71
C LEU A 136 10.67 -6.48 -0.47
N THR A 137 11.94 -6.40 -0.93
CA THR A 137 12.72 -5.17 -0.88
C THR A 137 12.11 -4.08 -1.76
N SER A 138 11.65 -4.44 -2.95
CA SER A 138 11.00 -3.49 -3.89
C SER A 138 9.68 -2.96 -3.35
N LEU A 139 8.87 -3.82 -2.72
CA LEU A 139 7.64 -3.47 -2.03
C LEU A 139 7.91 -2.53 -0.85
N LYS A 140 8.94 -2.81 -0.05
CA LYS A 140 9.35 -1.94 1.06
C LYS A 140 9.83 -0.58 0.58
N ASN A 141 10.63 -0.53 -0.48
CA ASN A 141 11.08 0.73 -1.08
C ASN A 141 9.90 1.54 -1.64
N THR A 142 8.89 0.87 -2.19
CA THR A 142 7.64 1.50 -2.62
C THR A 142 6.86 2.07 -1.44
N ALA A 143 6.70 1.31 -0.35
CA ALA A 143 6.05 1.81 0.86
C ALA A 143 6.80 3.00 1.49
N ILE A 144 8.14 3.01 1.45
CA ILE A 144 8.95 4.16 1.90
C ILE A 144 8.71 5.41 1.04
N ARG A 145 8.52 5.23 -0.27
CA ARG A 145 8.32 6.34 -1.21
C ARG A 145 6.91 6.91 -1.15
N ASP A 146 5.91 6.02 -1.07
CA ASP A 146 4.50 6.37 -1.31
C ASP A 146 3.68 6.44 -0.01
N SER A 147 4.27 6.19 1.15
CA SER A 147 3.57 6.11 2.43
C SER A 147 4.39 6.71 3.58
N ASN A 148 3.76 6.86 4.73
CA ASN A 148 4.42 7.34 5.95
C ASN A 148 4.73 6.16 6.88
N VAL A 149 5.93 6.13 7.46
CA VAL A 149 6.27 5.15 8.51
C VAL A 149 5.41 5.42 9.75
N VAL A 150 4.83 4.37 10.32
CA VAL A 150 3.98 4.48 11.51
C VAL A 150 4.37 3.43 12.57
N PRO A 151 4.38 3.79 13.87
CA PRO A 151 4.68 2.86 14.95
C PRO A 151 3.46 2.00 15.36
N THR A 152 2.29 2.25 14.77
CA THR A 152 0.99 1.72 15.23
C THR A 152 0.83 0.22 14.98
N TYR A 153 1.51 -0.35 13.98
CA TYR A 153 1.32 -1.75 13.58
C TYR A 153 2.32 -2.72 14.21
N GLY A 154 3.25 -2.22 15.01
CA GLY A 154 4.25 -3.02 15.71
C GLY A 154 5.53 -2.26 15.97
N VAL A 155 6.54 -2.95 16.50
CA VAL A 155 7.78 -2.34 16.97
C VAL A 155 8.93 -2.64 15.99
N PRO A 156 9.57 -1.61 15.40
CA PRO A 156 10.79 -1.78 14.62
C PRO A 156 11.96 -2.35 15.44
N PRO A 157 12.90 -3.09 14.82
CA PRO A 157 12.89 -3.51 13.42
C PRO A 157 12.02 -4.75 13.16
N LYS A 158 11.41 -5.34 14.20
CA LYS A 158 10.64 -6.59 14.09
C LYS A 158 9.44 -6.43 13.14
N VAL A 159 8.73 -5.32 13.28
CA VAL A 159 7.63 -4.93 12.39
C VAL A 159 7.86 -3.51 11.91
N MET A 160 7.88 -3.32 10.59
CA MET A 160 7.91 -1.99 9.97
C MET A 160 6.53 -1.67 9.41
N GLY A 161 5.83 -0.70 10.01
CA GLY A 161 4.50 -0.26 9.58
C GLY A 161 4.56 0.96 8.65
N TYR A 162 3.67 1.00 7.67
CA TYR A 162 3.47 2.12 6.76
C TYR A 162 1.99 2.40 6.57
N PHE A 163 1.63 3.66 6.42
CA PHE A 163 0.26 4.07 6.12
C PHE A 163 0.24 5.18 5.06
N ALA A 164 -0.65 5.03 4.10
CA ALA A 164 -1.04 6.07 3.16
C ALA A 164 -2.56 6.11 3.07
N ALA A 165 -3.12 7.28 2.82
CA ALA A 165 -4.52 7.43 2.50
C ALA A 165 -4.68 8.52 1.44
N ASP A 166 -5.67 8.35 0.58
CA ASP A 166 -6.13 9.36 -0.36
C ASP A 166 -7.64 9.60 -0.19
N SER A 167 -8.28 10.25 -1.16
CA SER A 167 -9.73 10.51 -1.10
C SER A 167 -10.61 9.27 -1.27
N THR A 168 -10.04 8.13 -1.63
CA THR A 168 -10.74 6.90 -2.00
C THR A 168 -10.54 5.76 -0.99
N SER A 169 -9.35 5.58 -0.45
CA SER A 169 -9.05 4.55 0.56
C SER A 169 -7.82 4.89 1.40
N GLY A 170 -7.73 4.24 2.56
CA GLY A 170 -6.49 4.13 3.33
C GLY A 170 -5.90 2.73 3.19
N VAL A 171 -4.57 2.68 3.13
CA VAL A 171 -3.76 1.48 2.96
C VAL A 171 -2.76 1.40 4.12
N ALA A 172 -2.96 0.41 4.99
CA ALA A 172 -2.04 0.02 6.02
C ALA A 172 -1.16 -1.13 5.51
N GLN A 173 0.16 -1.00 5.64
CA GLN A 173 1.11 -2.05 5.27
C GLN A 173 2.01 -2.38 6.46
N ALA A 174 2.40 -3.64 6.59
CA ALA A 174 3.40 -4.08 7.54
C ALA A 174 4.36 -5.09 6.91
N PHE A 175 5.64 -4.97 7.28
CA PHE A 175 6.69 -5.91 6.91
C PHE A 175 7.26 -6.56 8.17
N THR A 176 7.22 -7.89 8.23
CA THR A 176 7.73 -8.68 9.37
C THR A 176 8.35 -9.99 8.86
N GLY A 177 9.64 -10.20 9.11
CA GLY A 177 10.38 -11.31 8.50
C GLY A 177 10.28 -11.27 6.96
N ALA A 178 9.82 -12.37 6.36
CA ALA A 178 9.56 -12.47 4.92
C ALA A 178 8.15 -12.04 4.49
N TYR A 179 7.29 -11.67 5.43
CA TYR A 179 5.90 -11.32 5.14
C TYR A 179 5.73 -9.86 4.73
N TRP A 180 4.90 -9.66 3.72
CA TRP A 180 4.25 -8.39 3.39
C TRP A 180 2.75 -8.53 3.67
N ILE A 181 2.22 -7.63 4.49
CA ILE A 181 0.83 -7.61 4.95
C ILE A 181 0.23 -6.28 4.54
N VAL A 182 -0.97 -6.30 3.98
CA VAL A 182 -1.72 -5.10 3.60
C VAL A 182 -3.15 -5.20 4.10
N ALA A 183 -3.65 -4.14 4.72
CA ALA A 183 -5.07 -3.92 4.97
C ALA A 183 -5.51 -2.62 4.29
N GLU A 184 -6.56 -2.69 3.47
CA GLU A 184 -7.07 -1.56 2.70
C GLU A 184 -8.57 -1.39 2.90
N SER A 185 -9.03 -0.16 3.12
CA SER A 185 -10.45 0.15 3.21
C SER A 185 -10.74 1.63 2.98
N LYS A 186 -11.96 1.94 2.55
CA LYS A 186 -12.48 3.32 2.55
C LYS A 186 -12.69 3.87 3.96
N ASP A 187 -12.77 2.99 4.96
CA ASP A 187 -12.95 3.36 6.36
C ASP A 187 -11.63 3.69 7.07
N PHE A 188 -10.49 3.55 6.39
CA PHE A 188 -9.18 3.87 6.94
C PHE A 188 -8.78 5.29 6.53
N HIS A 189 -8.82 6.22 7.48
CA HIS A 189 -8.47 7.63 7.27
C HIS A 189 -7.15 7.99 7.95
N GLU A 190 -6.84 7.32 9.05
CA GLU A 190 -5.60 7.46 9.79
C GLU A 190 -5.04 6.09 10.19
N PRO A 191 -3.75 6.00 10.58
CA PRO A 191 -3.12 4.72 10.88
C PRO A 191 -3.84 3.93 11.98
N GLY A 192 -4.47 4.65 12.92
CA GLY A 192 -5.23 4.07 14.04
C GLY A 192 -6.42 3.22 13.59
N ASP A 193 -7.07 3.55 12.48
CA ASP A 193 -8.28 2.87 12.01
C ASP A 193 -8.01 1.40 11.64
N ALA A 194 -6.84 1.13 11.08
CA ALA A 194 -6.41 -0.22 10.71
C ALA A 194 -5.69 -0.96 11.86
N SER A 195 -5.42 -0.30 12.99
CA SER A 195 -4.48 -0.80 14.00
C SER A 195 -4.84 -2.17 14.57
N LEU A 196 -6.10 -2.38 14.97
CA LEU A 196 -6.55 -3.65 15.53
C LEU A 196 -6.58 -4.76 14.47
N VAL A 197 -7.00 -4.45 13.25
CA VAL A 197 -6.95 -5.39 12.11
C VAL A 197 -5.51 -5.84 11.87
N MET A 198 -4.58 -4.90 11.78
CA MET A 198 -3.16 -5.21 11.55
C MET A 198 -2.57 -6.01 12.71
N ALA A 199 -2.89 -5.65 13.96
CA ALA A 199 -2.41 -6.35 15.15
C ALA A 199 -2.88 -7.81 15.18
N ASP A 200 -4.16 -8.07 14.91
CA ASP A 200 -4.72 -9.43 14.86
C ASP A 200 -4.09 -10.26 13.75
N VAL A 201 -3.96 -9.70 12.54
CA VAL A 201 -3.35 -10.39 11.39
C VAL A 201 -1.89 -10.74 11.67
N ILE A 202 -1.09 -9.79 12.17
CA ILE A 202 0.31 -10.02 12.52
C ILE A 202 0.43 -11.05 13.66
N GLY A 203 -0.50 -11.02 14.62
CA GLY A 203 -0.57 -11.98 15.72
C GLY A 203 -0.81 -13.41 15.26
N ASN A 204 -1.58 -13.59 14.18
CA ASN A 204 -1.92 -14.91 13.62
C ASN A 204 -0.83 -15.52 12.72
N LEU A 205 0.27 -14.81 12.45
CA LEU A 205 1.39 -15.29 11.63
C LEU A 205 2.48 -16.04 12.43
N GLN A 206 2.26 -16.25 13.73
CA GLN A 206 3.25 -16.81 14.65
C GLN A 206 3.06 -18.30 14.90
#